data_AF-A0A327R731-F1
#
_entry.id   AF-A0A327R731-F1
#
_cell.length_a   1.000
_cell.length_b   1.000
_cell.length_c   1.000
_cell.angle_alpha   90.00
_cell.angle_beta   90.00
_cell.angle_gamma   90.00
#
_symmetry.space_group_name_H-M   'P 1'
#
loop_
_entity.id
_entity.type
_entity.pdbx_description
1 polymer ?
#
loop_
_entity_poly.entity_id
_entity_poly.type
_entity_poly.pdbx_seq_one_letter_code
_entity_poly.pdbx_strand_id
1 'polypeptide(L)'
;MKKVYLLFFSLFVYSIAQAKDDCELVYSTASYALNHAKSALKANNYDHQKFYSGKALESYEKLFKLLEGSQCEGLSEKVQDIIADALKAADPADWDRGRYYSKKVFTSTQDLISYMDGRTEVAGIDSTE
;
A
#
# COMPACT_ATOMS: atom_id res chain seq x y z
N MET A 1 40.19 22.74 12.49
CA MET A 1 40.32 21.39 11.88
C MET A 1 39.41 20.37 12.56
N LYS A 2 39.64 19.91 13.81
CA LYS A 2 38.81 18.89 14.50
C LYS A 2 37.30 19.18 14.55
N LYS A 3 36.91 20.44 14.82
CA LYS A 3 35.49 20.86 14.88
C LYS A 3 34.80 20.85 13.51
N VAL A 4 35.55 21.05 12.43
CA VAL A 4 35.04 21.01 11.05
C VAL A 4 34.80 19.56 10.62
N TYR A 5 35.70 18.64 10.97
CA TYR A 5 35.49 17.21 10.73
C TYR A 5 34.29 16.64 11.51
N LEU A 6 34.06 17.11 12.74
CA LEU A 6 32.87 16.72 13.51
C LEU A 6 31.56 17.21 12.86
N LEU A 7 31.54 18.42 12.31
CA LEU A 7 30.39 18.97 11.57
C LEU A 7 30.10 18.19 10.28
N PHE A 8 31.15 17.84 9.51
CA PHE A 8 30.98 17.02 8.31
C PHE A 8 30.55 15.58 8.64
N PHE A 9 31.06 15.00 9.72
CA PHE A 9 30.62 13.69 10.19
C PHE A 9 29.15 13.70 10.64
N SER A 10 28.71 14.74 11.39
CA SER A 10 27.31 14.85 11.81
C SER A 10 26.35 15.03 10.62
N LEU A 11 26.75 15.81 9.60
CA LEU A 11 25.95 16.00 8.38
C LEU A 11 25.87 14.71 7.54
N PHE A 12 26.95 13.95 7.48
CA PHE A 12 26.98 12.66 6.78
C PHE A 12 26.08 11.63 7.45
N VAL A 13 26.11 11.51 8.78
CA VAL A 13 25.22 10.62 9.55
C VAL A 13 23.75 11.03 9.40
N TYR A 14 23.44 12.33 9.41
CA TYR A 14 22.08 12.83 9.21
C TYR A 14 21.52 12.48 7.82
N SER A 15 22.39 12.46 6.80
CA SER A 15 22.02 12.11 5.42
C SER A 15 21.67 10.63 5.26
N ILE A 16 22.34 9.75 6.02
CA ILE A 16 22.08 8.29 6.01
C ILE A 16 20.84 7.95 6.83
N ALA A 17 20.58 8.70 7.91
CA ALA A 17 19.40 8.54 8.77
C ALA A 17 18.08 8.95 8.08
N GLN A 18 18.13 9.56 6.91
CA GLN A 18 16.96 9.89 6.08
C GLN A 18 16.66 8.78 5.06
N ALA A 19 16.84 7.51 5.44
CA ALA A 19 16.21 6.41 4.72
C ALA A 19 14.69 6.66 4.81
N LYS A 20 14.04 6.87 3.66
CA LYS A 20 12.65 7.34 3.60
C LYS A 20 11.74 6.40 4.40
N ASP A 21 11.15 6.93 5.47
CA ASP A 21 9.99 6.33 6.11
C ASP A 21 8.76 6.62 5.23
N ASP A 22 8.68 5.93 4.08
CA ASP A 22 7.57 6.05 3.14
C ASP A 22 6.35 5.23 3.60
N CYS A 23 6.34 4.68 4.83
CA CYS A 23 5.24 3.82 5.29
C CYS A 23 3.91 4.57 5.43
N GLU A 24 3.93 5.87 5.73
CA GLU A 24 2.73 6.72 5.68
C GLU A 24 2.20 6.86 4.23
N LEU A 25 3.11 6.99 3.25
CA LEU A 25 2.75 7.07 1.85
C LEU A 25 2.22 5.73 1.31
N VAL A 26 2.81 4.60 1.75
CA VAL A 26 2.30 3.25 1.50
C VAL A 26 0.89 3.11 2.09
N TYR A 27 0.67 3.53 3.34
CA TYR A 27 -0.61 3.43 4.03
C TYR A 27 -1.70 4.25 3.33
N SER A 28 -1.41 5.52 3.03
CA SER A 28 -2.34 6.39 2.33
C SER A 28 -2.66 5.87 0.92
N THR A 29 -1.67 5.31 0.20
CA THR A 29 -1.88 4.70 -1.12
C THR A 29 -2.76 3.44 -1.02
N ALA A 30 -2.57 2.59 -0.02
CA ALA A 30 -3.45 1.45 0.25
C ALA A 30 -4.89 1.90 0.58
N SER A 31 -5.05 3.01 1.31
CA SER A 31 -6.35 3.61 1.61
C SER A 31 -7.06 4.14 0.35
N TYR A 32 -6.32 4.73 -0.60
CA TYR A 32 -6.87 5.09 -1.92
C TYR A 32 -7.32 3.85 -2.68
N ALA A 33 -6.52 2.78 -2.69
CA ALA A 33 -6.89 1.51 -3.30
C ALA A 33 -8.18 0.94 -2.69
N LEU A 34 -8.33 1.00 -1.36
CA LEU A 34 -9.53 0.55 -0.63
C LEU A 34 -10.78 1.31 -1.10
N ASN A 35 -10.69 2.63 -1.23
CA ASN A 35 -11.82 3.46 -1.65
C ASN A 35 -12.29 3.11 -3.07
N HIS A 36 -11.35 2.85 -3.98
CA HIS A 36 -11.67 2.39 -5.33
C HIS A 36 -12.23 0.97 -5.34
N ALA A 37 -11.66 0.04 -4.58
CA ALA A 37 -12.18 -1.33 -4.43
C ALA A 37 -13.62 -1.33 -3.86
N LYS A 38 -13.89 -0.47 -2.87
CA LYS A 38 -15.23 -0.27 -2.31
C LYS A 38 -16.21 0.29 -3.34
N SER A 39 -15.75 1.22 -4.19
CA SER A 39 -16.56 1.79 -5.26
C SER A 39 -16.89 0.74 -6.33
N ALA A 40 -15.91 -0.10 -6.69
CA ALA A 40 -16.11 -1.24 -7.59
C ALA A 40 -17.11 -2.26 -7.02
N LEU A 41 -16.99 -2.60 -5.74
CA LEU A 41 -17.89 -3.53 -5.05
C LEU A 41 -19.33 -3.01 -4.98
N LYS A 42 -19.51 -1.69 -4.84
CA LYS A 42 -20.83 -1.03 -4.79
C LYS A 42 -21.41 -0.69 -6.16
N ALA A 43 -20.65 -0.85 -7.23
CA ALA A 43 -21.12 -0.55 -8.57
C ALA A 43 -22.32 -1.44 -8.92
N ASN A 44 -23.33 -0.83 -9.56
CA ASN A 44 -24.56 -1.51 -9.96
C ASN A 44 -24.55 -1.94 -11.45
N ASN A 45 -23.44 -1.71 -12.15
CA ASN A 45 -23.27 -2.08 -13.56
C ASN A 45 -21.82 -2.45 -13.87
N TYR A 46 -21.67 -3.23 -14.96
CA TYR A 46 -20.42 -3.81 -15.43
C TYR A 46 -19.31 -2.78 -15.63
N ASP A 47 -19.60 -1.71 -16.37
CA ASP A 47 -18.60 -0.72 -16.75
C ASP A 47 -18.05 0.03 -15.55
N HIS A 48 -18.90 0.43 -14.60
CA HIS A 48 -18.47 1.12 -13.38
C HIS A 48 -17.62 0.23 -12.48
N GLN A 49 -17.98 -1.04 -12.34
CA GLN A 49 -17.19 -1.99 -11.55
C GLN A 49 -15.82 -2.23 -12.18
N LYS A 50 -15.76 -2.38 -13.51
CA LYS A 50 -14.51 -2.52 -14.26
C LYS A 50 -13.66 -1.26 -14.10
N PHE A 51 -14.26 -0.09 -14.30
CA PHE A 51 -13.59 1.22 -14.16
C PHE A 51 -12.96 1.39 -12.77
N TYR A 52 -13.75 1.23 -11.70
CA TYR A 52 -13.22 1.40 -10.35
C TYR A 52 -12.25 0.29 -9.93
N SER A 53 -12.41 -0.94 -10.44
CA SER A 53 -11.42 -2.01 -10.23
C SER A 53 -10.09 -1.66 -10.89
N GLY A 54 -10.11 -1.06 -12.08
CA GLY A 54 -8.92 -0.51 -12.74
C GLY A 54 -8.24 0.57 -11.90
N LYS A 55 -9.00 1.52 -11.32
CA LYS A 55 -8.44 2.53 -10.41
C LYS A 55 -7.81 1.92 -9.14
N ALA A 56 -8.41 0.85 -8.61
CA ALA A 56 -7.83 0.10 -7.50
C ALA A 56 -6.50 -0.57 -7.91
N LEU A 57 -6.47 -1.23 -9.08
CA LEU A 57 -5.26 -1.83 -9.63
C LEU A 57 -4.13 -0.81 -9.83
N GLU A 58 -4.41 0.34 -10.44
CA GLU A 58 -3.42 1.42 -10.62
C GLU A 58 -2.82 1.87 -9.28
N SER A 59 -3.66 1.96 -8.24
CA SER A 59 -3.22 2.30 -6.88
C SER A 59 -2.32 1.22 -6.30
N TYR A 60 -2.60 -0.05 -6.57
CA TYR A 60 -1.78 -1.17 -6.14
C TYR A 60 -0.44 -1.28 -6.87
N GLU A 61 -0.41 -1.02 -8.18
CA GLU A 61 0.84 -0.96 -8.94
C GLU A 61 1.75 0.17 -8.42
N LYS A 62 1.15 1.32 -8.06
CA LYS A 62 1.87 2.39 -7.38
C LYS A 62 2.36 1.97 -5.99
N LEU A 63 1.50 1.33 -5.20
CA LEU A 63 1.83 0.82 -3.87
C LEU A 63 3.02 -0.14 -3.92
N PHE A 64 3.03 -1.07 -4.88
CA PHE A 64 4.10 -2.04 -5.04
C PHE A 64 5.45 -1.36 -5.34
N LYS A 65 5.46 -0.34 -6.21
CA LYS A 65 6.67 0.46 -6.48
C LYS A 65 7.18 1.22 -5.25
N LEU A 66 6.28 1.70 -4.38
CA LEU A 66 6.67 2.33 -3.12
C LEU A 66 7.34 1.33 -2.18
N LEU A 67 6.91 0.06 -2.20
CA LEU A 67 7.50 -0.98 -1.37
C LEU A 67 8.95 -1.32 -1.74
N GLU A 68 9.31 -1.30 -3.03
CA GLU A 68 10.67 -1.63 -3.53
C GLU A 68 11.79 -0.74 -2.94
N GLY A 69 11.47 0.43 -2.40
CA GLY A 69 12.43 1.36 -1.78
C GLY A 69 12.12 1.73 -0.34
N SER A 70 11.15 1.07 0.29
CA SER A 70 10.70 1.40 1.65
C SER A 70 11.24 0.42 2.70
N GLN A 71 11.27 0.85 3.95
CA GLN A 71 11.55 0.00 5.11
C GLN A 71 10.29 -0.76 5.61
N CYS A 72 9.20 -0.72 4.84
CA CYS A 72 7.92 -1.35 5.20
C CYS A 72 7.95 -2.85 4.85
N GLU A 73 8.73 -3.63 5.59
CA GLU A 73 8.96 -5.06 5.33
C GLU A 73 7.68 -5.91 5.40
N GLY A 74 7.65 -7.09 4.79
CA GLY A 74 6.53 -8.05 4.95
C GLY A 74 5.21 -7.67 4.27
N LEU A 75 5.17 -6.56 3.51
CA LEU A 75 3.97 -6.14 2.76
C LEU A 75 3.96 -6.64 1.31
N SER A 76 5.12 -6.88 0.71
CA SER A 76 5.25 -7.11 -0.74
C SER A 76 4.47 -8.32 -1.23
N GLU A 77 4.53 -9.45 -0.53
CA GLU A 77 3.79 -10.67 -0.90
C GLU A 77 2.27 -10.43 -0.86
N LYS A 78 1.77 -9.83 0.24
CA LYS A 78 0.35 -9.47 0.37
C LYS A 78 -0.11 -8.53 -0.75
N VAL A 79 0.71 -7.53 -1.10
CA VAL A 79 0.38 -6.60 -2.17
C VAL A 79 0.37 -7.28 -3.54
N GLN A 80 1.29 -8.20 -3.81
CA GLN A 80 1.32 -9.00 -5.04
C GLN A 80 0.07 -9.88 -5.18
N ASP A 81 -0.35 -10.54 -4.10
CA ASP A 81 -1.57 -11.35 -4.09
C ASP A 81 -2.82 -10.50 -4.42
N ILE A 82 -2.89 -9.29 -3.84
CA ILE A 82 -4.01 -8.38 -4.11
C ILE A 82 -3.95 -7.88 -5.56
N ILE A 83 -2.77 -7.60 -6.11
CA ILE A 83 -2.62 -7.24 -7.53
C ILE A 83 -3.14 -8.35 -8.43
N ALA A 84 -2.84 -9.62 -8.13
CA ALA A 84 -3.31 -10.75 -8.92
C ALA A 84 -4.85 -10.86 -8.96
N ASP A 85 -5.53 -10.54 -7.86
CA ASP A 85 -6.99 -10.45 -7.82
C ASP A 85 -7.51 -9.16 -8.48
N ALA A 86 -6.82 -8.03 -8.30
CA ALA A 86 -7.19 -6.74 -8.90
C ALA A 86 -7.11 -6.75 -10.43
N LEU A 87 -6.14 -7.46 -11.01
CA LEU A 87 -6.07 -7.72 -12.45
C LEU A 87 -7.34 -8.41 -12.95
N LYS A 88 -7.80 -9.44 -12.24
CA LYS A 88 -9.02 -10.18 -12.60
C LYS A 88 -10.30 -9.39 -12.36
N ALA A 89 -10.28 -8.43 -11.42
CA ALA A 89 -11.39 -7.51 -11.19
C ALA A 89 -11.44 -6.38 -12.25
N ALA A 90 -10.28 -5.92 -12.71
CA ALA A 90 -10.12 -4.83 -13.67
C ALA A 90 -10.33 -5.27 -15.12
N ASP A 91 -10.10 -6.54 -15.44
CA ASP A 91 -10.47 -7.14 -16.72
C ASP A 91 -11.20 -8.48 -16.53
N PRO A 92 -12.43 -8.45 -16.01
CA PRO A 92 -13.18 -9.66 -15.74
C PRO A 92 -13.78 -10.20 -17.04
N ALA A 93 -13.96 -11.52 -17.10
CA ALA A 93 -14.58 -12.14 -18.27
C ALA A 93 -16.12 -12.08 -18.24
N ASP A 94 -16.74 -11.75 -17.09
CA ASP A 94 -18.15 -11.39 -16.98
C ASP A 94 -18.43 -10.60 -15.69
N TRP A 95 -19.67 -10.14 -15.54
CA TRP A 95 -20.14 -9.34 -14.40
C TRP A 95 -19.99 -10.04 -13.04
N ASP A 96 -20.23 -11.33 -12.98
CA ASP A 96 -20.19 -12.07 -11.71
C ASP A 96 -18.74 -12.31 -11.27
N ARG A 97 -17.85 -12.66 -12.19
CA ARG A 97 -16.41 -12.76 -11.93
C ARG A 97 -15.83 -11.43 -11.52
N GLY A 98 -16.26 -10.35 -12.17
CA GLY A 98 -15.91 -9.00 -11.78
C GLY A 98 -16.25 -8.74 -10.31
N ARG A 99 -17.52 -8.87 -9.91
CA ARG A 99 -17.94 -8.64 -8.53
C ARG A 99 -17.22 -9.55 -7.53
N TYR A 100 -17.00 -10.81 -7.89
CA TYR A 100 -16.26 -11.76 -7.06
C TYR A 100 -14.85 -11.26 -6.74
N TYR A 101 -14.08 -10.87 -7.77
CA TYR A 101 -12.72 -10.37 -7.56
C TYR A 101 -12.69 -8.98 -6.94
N SER A 102 -13.62 -8.07 -7.28
CA SER A 102 -13.74 -6.77 -6.59
C SER A 102 -13.99 -6.95 -5.08
N LYS A 103 -14.79 -7.96 -4.68
CA LYS A 103 -14.98 -8.30 -3.26
C LYS A 103 -13.70 -8.83 -2.63
N LYS A 104 -12.97 -9.74 -3.30
CA LYS A 104 -11.67 -10.24 -2.81
C LYS A 104 -10.69 -9.09 -2.60
N VAL A 105 -10.53 -8.21 -3.58
CA VAL A 105 -9.64 -7.05 -3.47
C VAL A 105 -10.06 -6.20 -2.27
N PHE A 106 -11.33 -5.82 -2.16
CA PHE A 106 -11.82 -5.01 -1.04
C PHE A 106 -11.48 -5.64 0.34
N THR A 107 -11.79 -6.92 0.54
CA THR A 107 -11.52 -7.62 1.80
C THR A 107 -10.02 -7.72 2.06
N SER A 108 -9.22 -8.13 1.09
CA SER A 108 -7.76 -8.22 1.26
C SER A 108 -7.12 -6.85 1.47
N THR A 109 -7.67 -5.76 0.92
CA THR A 109 -7.22 -4.39 1.23
C THR A 109 -7.50 -4.04 2.69
N GLN A 110 -8.66 -4.43 3.24
CA GLN A 110 -8.96 -4.21 4.66
C GLN A 110 -7.97 -4.97 5.53
N ASP A 111 -7.70 -6.23 5.21
CA ASP A 111 -6.73 -7.06 5.94
C ASP A 111 -5.31 -6.48 5.86
N LEU A 112 -4.92 -5.93 4.71
CA LEU A 112 -3.64 -5.23 4.54
C LEU A 112 -3.55 -3.99 5.45
N ILE A 113 -4.58 -3.15 5.46
CA ILE A 113 -4.62 -1.95 6.30
C ILE A 113 -4.58 -2.33 7.79
N SER A 114 -5.37 -3.31 8.22
CA SER A 114 -5.34 -3.80 9.60
C SER A 114 -3.98 -4.39 9.99
N TYR A 115 -3.30 -5.07 9.08
CA TYR A 115 -1.93 -5.53 9.31
C TYR A 115 -0.95 -4.36 9.49
N MET A 116 -1.10 -3.27 8.72
CA MET A 116 -0.28 -2.07 8.88
C MET A 116 -0.59 -1.34 10.21
N ASP A 117 -1.87 -1.21 10.57
CA ASP A 117 -2.31 -0.59 11.84
C ASP A 117 -1.68 -1.30 13.05
N GLY A 118 -1.71 -2.64 13.07
CA GLY A 118 -1.13 -3.43 14.16
C GLY A 118 0.39 -3.27 14.31
N ARG A 119 1.10 -2.85 13.26
CA ARG A 119 2.55 -2.58 13.33
C ARG A 119 2.86 -1.17 13.83
N THR A 120 2.02 -0.19 13.48
CA THR A 120 2.15 1.18 14.00
C THR A 120 1.93 1.23 15.52
N GLU A 121 1.08 0.36 16.07
CA GLU A 121 0.88 0.27 17.52
C GLU A 121 2.11 -0.29 18.26
N VAL A 122 2.80 -1.29 17.69
CA VAL A 122 3.99 -1.89 18.31
C VAL A 122 5.18 -0.93 18.32
N ALA A 123 5.37 -0.14 17.26
CA ALA A 123 6.43 0.88 17.21
C ALA A 123 6.25 2.01 18.25
N GLY A 124 5.01 2.26 18.69
CA GLY A 124 4.71 3.25 19.73
C GLY A 124 5.10 2.82 21.14
N ILE A 125 5.16 1.50 21.41
CA ILE A 125 5.44 0.94 22.74
C ILE A 125 6.96 0.87 23.01
N ASP A 126 7.77 0.67 21.97
CA ASP A 126 9.24 0.57 22.06
C ASP A 126 9.94 1.94 22.21
N SER A 127 9.17 3.04 22.22
CA SER A 127 9.69 4.40 22.41
C SER A 127 9.61 4.92 23.86
N THR A 128 9.24 4.04 24.80
CA THR A 128 9.01 4.39 26.22
C THR A 128 9.90 3.65 27.24
N GLU A 129 11.13 3.25 26.87
CA GLU A 129 12.16 2.83 27.85
C GLU A 129 13.41 3.72 27.84
#